data_AF-A0A927XS34-F1
#
_entry.id   AF-A0A927XS34-F1
#
_cell.length_a   1.000
_cell.length_b   1.000
_cell.length_c   1.000
_cell.angle_alpha   90.00
_cell.angle_beta   90.00
_cell.angle_gamma   90.00
#
_symmetry.space_group_name_H-M   'P 1'
#
loop_
_entity.id
_entity.type
_entity.pdbx_description
1 polymer ?
#
loop_
_entity_poly.entity_id
_entity_poly.type
_entity_poly.pdbx_seq_one_letter_code
_entity_poly.pdbx_strand_id
1 'polypeptide(L)' 'MKTITLTHKLSDLGAFLRGTDADEIIARTTYIPGGWHEAEFEAHRAGFQISRFLNEEYLRNHTFAECYRLIRR' A
#
# COMPACT_ATOMS: atom_id res chain seq x y z
N MET A 1 9.99 12.33 -6.94
CA MET A 1 9.30 11.09 -6.54
C MET A 1 9.36 10.98 -5.02
N LYS A 2 8.27 11.29 -4.35
CA LYS A 2 8.11 11.22 -2.89
C LYS A 2 7.59 9.83 -2.52
N THR A 3 8.45 8.99 -1.95
CA THR A 3 8.10 7.65 -1.49
C THR A 3 7.84 7.64 0.02
N ILE A 4 6.77 6.98 0.46
CA ILE A 4 6.49 6.74 1.88
C ILE A 4 6.25 5.25 2.15
N THR A 5 6.64 4.80 3.34
CA THR A 5 6.36 3.45 3.82
C THR A 5 5.41 3.52 5.01
N LEU A 6 4.29 2.82 4.94
CA LEU A 6 3.35 2.76 6.05
C LEU A 6 3.90 1.90 7.18
N THR A 7 3.89 2.46 8.38
CA THR A 7 4.36 1.81 9.62
C THR A 7 3.22 1.35 10.52
N HIS A 8 1.99 1.73 10.20
CA HIS A 8 0.78 1.41 10.96
C HIS A 8 -0.41 1.18 10.03
N LYS A 9 -1.44 0.55 10.59
CA LYS A 9 -2.69 0.23 9.88
C LYS A 9 -3.48 1.50 9.59
N LEU A 10 -3.99 1.62 8.37
CA LEU A 10 -4.93 2.65 7.98
C LEU A 10 -6.35 2.32 8.43
N SER A 11 -7.12 3.35 8.75
CA SER A 11 -8.56 3.26 8.93
C SER A 11 -9.32 3.21 7.60
N ASP A 12 -8.87 4.00 6.62
CA ASP A 12 -9.49 4.13 5.30
C ASP A 12 -8.39 4.38 4.24
N LEU A 13 -8.27 3.46 3.27
CA LEU A 13 -7.29 3.58 2.18
C LEU A 13 -7.64 4.72 1.22
N GLY A 14 -8.90 4.85 0.83
CA GLY A 14 -9.34 5.83 -0.16
C GLY A 14 -9.15 7.27 0.34
N ALA A 15 -9.52 7.54 1.58
CA ALA A 15 -9.30 8.84 2.22
C ALA A 15 -7.80 9.17 2.30
N PHE A 16 -6.97 8.19 2.68
CA PHE A 16 -5.53 8.35 2.74
C PHE A 16 -4.92 8.68 1.36
N LEU A 17 -5.25 7.92 0.31
CA LEU A 17 -4.70 8.12 -1.03
C LEU A 17 -5.11 9.44 -1.67
N ARG A 18 -6.33 9.93 -1.40
CA ARG A 18 -6.78 11.25 -1.89
C ARG A 18 -6.14 12.42 -1.14
N GLY A 19 -5.72 12.21 0.11
CA GLY A 19 -5.13 13.24 0.95
C GLY A 19 -3.59 13.28 0.94
N THR A 20 -2.93 12.26 0.40
CA THR A 20 -1.47 12.19 0.37
C THR A 20 -0.89 12.90 -0.85
N ASP A 21 0.30 13.47 -0.69
CA ASP A 21 1.16 14.03 -1.74
C ASP A 21 2.28 13.06 -2.16
N ALA A 22 2.26 11.81 -1.66
CA ALA A 22 3.22 10.79 -2.06
C ALA A 22 3.01 10.34 -3.52
N ASP A 23 4.11 10.11 -4.23
CA ASP A 23 4.13 9.49 -5.56
C ASP A 23 4.16 7.97 -5.46
N GLU A 24 4.76 7.44 -4.40
CA GLU A 24 4.88 6.01 -4.15
C GLU A 24 4.60 5.68 -2.69
N ILE A 25 3.85 4.61 -2.46
CA ILE A 25 3.48 4.14 -1.14
C ILE A 25 3.77 2.64 -1.05
N ILE A 26 4.53 2.24 -0.04
CA ILE A 26 4.78 0.83 0.29
C ILE A 26 4.09 0.52 1.61
N ALA A 27 3.27 -0.53 1.64
CA ALA A 27 2.53 -0.91 2.82
C ALA A 27 2.45 -2.43 2.95
N ARG A 28 2.55 -2.95 4.18
CA ARG A 28 2.17 -4.35 4.42
C ARG A 28 0.69 -4.51 4.09
N THR A 29 0.29 -5.66 3.53
CA THR A 29 -1.14 -5.89 3.22
C THR A 29 -2.00 -5.84 4.48
N THR A 30 -1.43 -6.24 5.63
CA THR A 30 -2.09 -6.14 6.95
C THR A 30 -2.35 -4.71 7.44
N TYR A 31 -1.70 -3.70 6.84
CA TYR A 31 -1.91 -2.29 7.17
C TYR A 31 -2.98 -1.63 6.29
N ILE A 32 -3.44 -2.30 5.25
CA ILE A 32 -4.51 -1.81 4.39
C ILE A 32 -5.82 -2.48 4.79
N PRO A 33 -6.90 -1.72 5.06
CA PRO A 33 -8.20 -2.29 5.33
C PRO A 33 -8.79 -2.92 4.05
N GLY A 34 -9.48 -4.04 4.20
CA GLY A 34 -10.11 -4.76 3.08
C GLY A 34 -9.21 -5.85 2.48
N GLY A 35 -9.71 -6.47 1.40
CA GLY A 35 -8.97 -7.44 0.62
C GLY A 35 -8.32 -6.80 -0.61
N TRP A 36 -7.75 -7.65 -1.47
CA TRP A 36 -7.10 -7.22 -2.71
C TRP A 36 -8.04 -6.40 -3.60
N HIS A 37 -9.27 -6.87 -3.82
CA HIS A 37 -10.20 -6.23 -4.74
C HIS A 37 -10.63 -4.83 -4.26
N GLU A 38 -10.87 -4.65 -2.96
CA GLU A 38 -11.19 -3.35 -2.39
C GLU A 38 -9.99 -2.39 -2.47
N ALA A 39 -8.79 -2.88 -2.17
CA ALA A 39 -7.57 -2.08 -2.25
C ALA A 39 -7.27 -1.65 -3.70
N GLU A 40 -7.46 -2.55 -4.67
CA GLU A 40 -7.28 -2.28 -6.10
C GLU A 40 -8.29 -1.25 -6.60
N PHE A 41 -9.56 -1.39 -6.22
CA PHE A 41 -10.60 -0.43 -6.56
C PHE A 41 -10.30 0.97 -6.01
N GLU A 42 -9.99 1.11 -4.72
CA GLU A 42 -9.69 2.41 -4.11
C GLU A 42 -8.41 3.03 -4.66
N ALA A 43 -7.37 2.21 -4.91
CA ALA A 43 -6.13 2.68 -5.54
C ALA A 43 -6.39 3.29 -6.92
N HIS A 44 -7.09 2.56 -7.79
CA HIS A 44 -7.41 3.05 -9.13
C HIS A 44 -8.30 4.28 -9.12
N ARG A 45 -9.31 4.30 -8.25
CA ARG A 45 -10.18 5.45 -8.05
C ARG A 45 -9.41 6.70 -7.60
N ALA A 46 -8.36 6.52 -6.81
CA ALA A 46 -7.49 7.60 -6.34
C ALA A 46 -6.34 7.95 -7.32
N GLY A 47 -6.28 7.35 -8.50
CA GLY A 47 -5.25 7.64 -9.50
C GLY A 47 -3.92 6.91 -9.27
N PHE A 48 -3.92 5.78 -8.55
CA PHE A 48 -2.75 4.95 -8.34
C PHE A 48 -2.85 3.65 -9.16
N GLN A 49 -1.69 3.14 -9.56
CA GLN A 49 -1.48 1.73 -9.86
C GLN A 49 -1.10 1.01 -8.58
N ILE A 50 -1.48 -0.26 -8.44
CA ILE A 50 -1.15 -1.09 -7.28
C ILE A 50 -0.57 -2.42 -7.75
N SER A 51 0.41 -2.94 -7.02
CA SER A 51 0.95 -4.29 -7.22
C SER A 51 1.29 -4.95 -5.89
N ARG A 52 1.35 -6.29 -5.89
CA ARG A 52 1.79 -7.10 -4.76
C ARG A 52 3.22 -7.56 -4.93
N PHE A 53 3.96 -7.60 -3.83
CA PHE A 53 5.27 -8.23 -3.78
C PHE A 53 5.57 -8.78 -2.38
N LEU A 54 6.54 -9.67 -2.30
CA LEU A 54 7.08 -10.14 -1.02
C LEU A 54 8.32 -9.30 -0.68
N ASN A 55 8.32 -8.68 0.49
CA ASN A 55 9.49 -7.96 0.98
C ASN A 55 10.53 -8.95 1.51
N GLU A 56 11.72 -8.98 0.89
CA GLU A 56 12.79 -9.91 1.25
C GLU A 56 13.31 -9.74 2.67
N GLU A 57 13.31 -8.52 3.21
CA GLU A 57 13.74 -8.26 4.58
C GLU A 57 12.77 -8.92 5.57
N TYR A 58 11.47 -8.81 5.32
CA TYR A 58 10.45 -9.45 6.15
C TYR A 58 10.52 -10.97 6.05
N LEU A 59 10.83 -11.52 4.86
CA LEU A 59 11.11 -12.93 4.67
C LEU A 59 12.32 -13.38 5.49
N ARG A 60 13.45 -12.66 5.41
CA ARG A 60 14.66 -12.96 6.20
C ARG A 60 14.42 -12.92 7.70
N ASN A 61 13.53 -12.04 8.15
CA ASN A 61 13.16 -11.90 9.56
C ASN A 61 12.03 -12.85 10.00
N HIS A 62 11.58 -13.78 9.13
CA HIS A 62 10.48 -14.71 9.41
C HIS A 62 9.19 -14.02 9.87
N THR A 63 8.89 -12.86 9.29
CA THR A 63 7.66 -12.09 9.54
C THR A 63 6.74 -12.09 8.33
N PHE A 64 5.49 -11.67 8.54
CA PHE A 64 4.55 -11.49 7.44
C PHE A 64 5.12 -10.51 6.39
N ALA A 65 5.32 -11.00 5.16
CA ALA A 65 6.13 -10.33 4.15
C ALA A 65 5.36 -9.75 2.95
N GLU A 66 4.06 -10.02 2.85
CA GLU A 66 3.26 -9.52 1.72
C GLU A 66 3.05 -8.00 1.85
N CYS A 67 3.38 -7.28 0.78
CA CYS A 67 3.25 -5.84 0.69
C CYS A 67 2.51 -5.42 -0.58
N TYR A 68 1.85 -4.27 -0.50
CA TYR A 68 1.40 -3.49 -1.64
C TYR A 68 2.41 -2.40 -1.96
N ARG A 69 2.58 -2.17 -3.27
CA ARG A 69 3.26 -1.02 -3.83
C ARG A 69 2.23 -0.22 -4.62
N LEU A 70 1.99 1.02 -4.23
CA LEU A 70 1.10 1.93 -4.95
C LEU A 70 1.93 3.03 -5.60
N ILE A 71 1.72 3.28 -6.89
CA ILE A 71 2.45 4.28 -7.68
C ILE A 71 1.42 5.22 -8.31
N ARG A 72 1.56 6.52 -8.10
CA ARG A 72 0.69 7.56 -8.67
C ARG A 72 0.84 7.58 -10.20
N ARG A 73 -0.28 7.68 -10.90
CA ARG A 73 -0.33 7.83 -12.37
C ARG A 73 -0.03 9.26 -12.81
#